data_AF-A0A4R4R1A1-F1
#
_entry.id   AF-A0A4R4R1A1-F1
#
_cell.length_a   1.000
_cell.length_b   1.000
_cell.length_c   1.000
_cell.angle_alpha   90.00
_cell.angle_beta   90.00
_cell.angle_gamma   90.00
#
_symmetry.space_group_name_H-M   'P 1'
#
loop_
_entity.id
_entity.type
_entity.pdbx_description
1 polymer ?
#
loop_
_entity_poly.entity_id
_entity_poly.type
_entity_poly.pdbx_seq_one_letter_code
_entity_poly.pdbx_strand_id
1 'polypeptide(L)'
;MATQTKEEFYVRRLFDEDVPVFVDATRYARQDLPYPLSAKKSLKATCGVRTDNEVVAFSLRNYTGKQAEREVEHVETTVGERVTTQNQLRTRMPRRTLHGLNETARALSAVLADEVITELDGDLYVLTLARTGNEGELTLAGKLARTESGYVRSEISDADTEFELPVAGVRLRIFLRSPVRQRIIAYGFSGYLTRKPGEMETVTRATALAINSVLGLATFRMLSGLDHVEVPRAPRGPAARPRPAAERVTFTVPGLLFTEDGTPAGRGEIAAEIDLDHVDPVTGGLQLHVSTGDGMEWNPAVADSVRFEDYERVLSDTIGAMLHSVVGADVVRDLAYDIMLGDLGQEGIARLRAATADLPGLVAKPSLAEVRSTQPTAGAPAA
;
A
#
# COMPACT_ATOMS: atom_id res chain seq x y z
N MET A 1 1.24 36.98 22.04
CA MET A 1 0.02 36.16 22.21
C MET A 1 0.44 34.75 22.58
N ALA A 2 -0.19 34.11 23.56
CA ALA A 2 0.11 32.71 23.89
C ALA A 2 -0.20 31.82 22.68
N THR A 3 0.72 30.93 22.32
CA THR A 3 0.56 30.02 21.18
C THR A 3 -0.49 28.98 21.53
N GLN A 4 -1.71 29.11 20.96
CA GLN A 4 -2.75 28.12 21.17
C GLN A 4 -2.41 26.88 20.34
N THR A 5 -1.80 25.88 21.00
CA THR A 5 -1.46 24.61 20.36
C THR A 5 -2.63 23.65 20.46
N LYS A 6 -3.09 23.12 19.33
CA LYS A 6 -4.11 22.07 19.25
C LYS A 6 -3.48 20.79 18.72
N GLU A 7 -3.77 19.66 19.35
CA GLU A 7 -3.29 18.33 18.96
C GLU A 7 -4.51 17.42 18.68
N GLU A 8 -4.52 16.77 17.51
CA GLU A 8 -5.57 15.81 17.09
C GLU A 8 -4.92 14.50 16.62
N PHE A 9 -5.57 13.37 16.87
CA PHE A 9 -5.11 12.04 16.48
C PHE A 9 -6.17 11.36 15.60
N TYR A 10 -5.77 11.00 14.39
CA TYR A 10 -6.63 10.36 13.40
C TYR A 10 -6.18 8.94 13.13
N VAL A 11 -7.17 8.08 12.93
CA VAL A 11 -6.98 6.68 12.56
C VAL A 11 -7.47 6.49 11.12
N ARG A 12 -6.61 5.99 10.23
CA ARG A 12 -6.99 5.61 8.87
C ARG A 12 -7.63 4.22 8.90
N ARG A 13 -8.87 4.14 8.43
CA ARG A 13 -9.62 2.92 8.22
C ARG A 13 -9.94 2.76 6.74
N LEU A 14 -9.93 1.52 6.25
CA LEU A 14 -10.52 1.18 4.97
C LEU A 14 -11.94 0.67 5.25
N PHE A 15 -12.94 1.30 4.64
CA PHE A 15 -14.29 0.75 4.56
C PHE A 15 -14.42 -0.08 3.26
N ASP A 16 -15.44 -0.93 3.16
CA ASP A 16 -15.69 -1.80 2.00
C ASP A 16 -15.42 -1.05 0.68
N GLU A 17 -14.53 -1.59 -0.16
CA GLU A 17 -14.00 -0.98 -1.41
C GLU A 17 -13.00 0.20 -1.25
N ASP A 18 -11.91 -0.02 -0.51
CA ASP A 18 -10.64 0.73 -0.57
C ASP A 18 -10.63 2.25 -0.30
N VAL A 19 -11.77 2.88 0.00
CA VAL A 19 -11.80 4.31 0.36
C VAL A 19 -11.20 4.51 1.75
N PRO A 20 -10.04 5.20 1.88
CA PRO A 20 -9.45 5.46 3.18
C PRO A 20 -10.19 6.60 3.87
N VAL A 21 -10.81 6.29 5.01
CA VAL A 21 -11.46 7.28 5.88
C VAL A 21 -10.60 7.49 7.11
N PHE A 22 -10.29 8.75 7.41
CA PHE A 22 -9.63 9.13 8.65
C PHE A 22 -10.68 9.50 9.71
N VAL A 23 -10.68 8.77 10.82
CA VAL A 23 -11.57 9.00 11.97
C VAL A 23 -10.81 9.79 13.02
N ASP A 24 -11.35 10.93 13.48
CA ASP A 24 -10.82 11.67 14.64
C ASP A 24 -11.04 10.85 15.90
N ALA A 25 -9.94 10.29 16.41
CA ALA A 25 -9.93 9.44 17.59
C ALA A 25 -9.57 10.20 18.87
N THR A 26 -9.29 11.51 18.79
CA THR A 26 -8.90 12.35 19.94
C THR A 26 -9.97 12.33 21.03
N ARG A 27 -11.24 12.33 20.63
CA ARG A 27 -12.39 12.41 21.54
C ARG A 27 -12.71 11.08 22.22
N TYR A 28 -12.14 9.98 21.73
CA TYR A 28 -12.40 8.62 22.20
C TYR A 28 -11.21 8.04 22.98
N ALA A 29 -10.30 8.90 23.44
CA ALA A 29 -9.17 8.49 24.26
C ALA A 29 -9.68 7.77 25.53
N ARG A 30 -9.33 6.49 25.68
CA ARG A 30 -9.82 5.62 26.78
C ARG A 30 -11.35 5.52 26.87
N GLN A 31 -12.04 5.71 25.75
CA GLN A 31 -13.47 5.48 25.62
C GLN A 31 -13.72 4.48 24.50
N ASP A 32 -14.92 3.92 24.50
CA ASP A 32 -15.34 3.03 23.44
C ASP A 32 -15.48 3.84 22.15
N LEU A 33 -14.82 3.36 21.10
CA LEU A 33 -15.04 3.89 19.77
C LEU A 33 -16.42 3.44 19.30
N PRO A 34 -17.19 4.30 18.62
CA PRO A 34 -18.50 3.95 18.07
C PRO A 34 -18.41 2.92 16.92
N TYR A 35 -17.21 2.46 16.59
CA TYR A 35 -16.95 1.48 15.54
C TYR A 35 -16.04 0.36 16.03
N PRO A 36 -16.32 -0.90 15.65
CA PRO A 36 -15.49 -2.03 16.07
C PRO A 36 -14.10 -1.98 15.41
N LEU A 37 -13.07 -1.83 16.23
CA LEU A 37 -11.67 -2.06 15.86
C LEU A 37 -11.44 -3.57 15.81
N SER A 38 -11.78 -4.26 14.72
CA SER A 38 -11.45 -5.68 14.62
C SER A 38 -9.93 -5.84 14.59
N ALA A 39 -9.39 -6.66 15.51
CA ALA A 39 -7.96 -6.74 15.80
C ALA A 39 -7.09 -7.19 14.61
N LYS A 40 -7.70 -7.76 13.56
CA LYS A 40 -6.96 -8.38 12.43
C LYS A 40 -6.89 -7.55 11.15
N LYS A 41 -7.71 -6.49 10.99
CA LYS A 41 -7.85 -5.80 9.68
C LYS A 41 -7.99 -4.28 9.70
N SER A 42 -8.07 -3.61 10.86
CA SER A 42 -8.69 -2.27 10.90
C SER A 42 -7.75 -1.05 10.98
N LEU A 43 -6.47 -1.21 11.32
CA LEU A 43 -5.55 -0.07 11.54
C LEU A 43 -4.32 -0.16 10.61
N LYS A 44 -4.37 0.51 9.45
CA LYS A 44 -3.24 0.51 8.48
C LYS A 44 -2.33 1.73 8.64
N ALA A 45 -2.88 2.87 9.07
CA ALA A 45 -2.08 4.08 9.32
C ALA A 45 -2.74 4.97 10.37
N THR A 46 -1.94 5.72 11.12
CA THR A 46 -2.45 6.77 12.02
C THR A 46 -1.77 8.08 11.70
N CYS A 47 -2.54 9.16 11.76
CA CYS A 47 -2.06 10.51 11.54
C CYS A 47 -2.16 11.34 12.83
N GLY A 48 -1.04 11.86 13.31
CA GLY A 48 -1.04 12.92 14.33
C GLY A 48 -1.09 14.29 13.65
N VAL A 49 -1.89 15.20 14.17
CA VAL A 49 -1.96 16.59 13.73
C VAL A 49 -1.64 17.51 14.89
N ARG A 50 -0.75 18.47 14.67
CA ARG A 50 -0.47 19.54 15.61
C ARG A 50 -0.54 20.88 14.90
N THR A 51 -1.40 21.75 15.42
CA THR A 51 -1.64 23.09 14.89
C THR A 51 -1.15 24.10 15.91
N ASP A 52 -0.28 25.02 15.50
CA ASP A 52 0.03 26.23 16.28
C ASP A 52 -0.43 27.51 15.53
N ASN A 53 0.21 28.67 15.69
CA ASN A 53 -0.18 29.88 14.94
C ASN A 53 0.46 29.94 13.54
N GLU A 54 1.60 29.31 13.34
CA GLU A 54 2.46 29.46 12.15
C GLU A 54 2.47 28.19 11.31
N VAL A 55 2.47 27.02 11.96
CA VAL A 55 2.68 25.72 11.33
C VAL A 55 1.54 24.76 11.64
N VAL A 56 1.08 24.03 10.63
CA VAL A 56 0.19 22.87 10.78
C VAL A 56 1.01 21.63 10.44
N ALA A 57 1.39 20.86 11.44
CA ALA A 57 2.16 19.64 11.28
C ALA A 57 1.26 18.40 11.24
N PHE A 58 1.48 17.56 10.25
CA PHE A 58 0.86 16.26 10.05
C PHE A 58 1.94 15.19 10.11
N SER A 59 1.68 14.07 10.78
CA SER A 59 2.60 12.94 10.85
C SER A 59 1.84 11.68 10.53
N LEU A 60 1.99 11.12 9.32
CA LEU A 60 1.45 9.82 8.97
C LEU A 60 2.49 8.74 9.27
N ARG A 61 2.06 7.75 10.03
CA ARG A 61 2.85 6.55 10.31
C ARG A 61 2.05 5.32 9.91
N ASN A 62 2.64 4.48 9.08
CA ASN A 62 2.14 3.13 8.85
C ASN A 62 2.55 2.27 10.05
N TYR A 63 1.59 1.58 10.65
CA TYR A 63 1.85 0.64 11.73
C TYR A 63 1.92 -0.78 11.21
N THR A 64 2.85 -1.56 11.74
CA THR A 64 2.76 -3.02 11.65
C THR A 64 1.61 -3.50 12.55
N GLY A 65 1.05 -4.70 12.30
CA GLY A 65 -0.04 -5.26 13.12
C GLY A 65 0.28 -5.23 14.63
N LYS A 66 1.50 -5.65 15.01
CA LYS A 66 2.00 -5.60 16.40
C LYS A 66 2.11 -4.19 16.98
N GLN A 67 2.40 -3.17 16.15
CA GLN A 67 2.44 -1.79 16.60
C GLN A 67 1.01 -1.24 16.77
N ALA A 68 0.11 -1.58 15.86
CA ALA A 68 -1.30 -1.23 15.93
C ALA A 68 -1.98 -1.85 17.16
N GLU A 69 -1.66 -3.09 17.51
CA GLU A 69 -2.13 -3.76 18.73
C GLU A 69 -1.76 -3.00 20.01
N ARG A 70 -0.63 -2.29 20.05
CA ARG A 70 -0.23 -1.49 21.22
C ARG A 70 -1.03 -0.20 21.39
N GLU A 71 -1.67 0.25 20.31
CA GLU A 71 -2.55 1.42 20.32
C GLU A 71 -3.98 1.04 20.73
N VAL A 72 -4.30 -0.26 20.81
CA VAL A 72 -5.60 -0.77 21.25
C VAL A 72 -5.45 -1.48 22.60
N GLU A 73 -6.39 -1.23 23.49
CA GLU A 73 -6.51 -1.89 24.78
C GLU A 73 -7.73 -2.80 24.75
N HIS A 74 -7.52 -4.09 24.98
CA HIS A 74 -8.60 -5.06 25.16
C HIS A 74 -9.05 -5.03 26.62
N VAL A 75 -10.29 -4.61 26.85
CA VAL A 75 -10.91 -4.53 28.16
C VAL A 75 -11.96 -5.63 28.26
N GLU A 76 -11.78 -6.51 29.23
CA GLU A 76 -12.77 -7.52 29.59
C GLU A 76 -13.50 -7.09 30.85
N THR A 77 -14.82 -6.97 30.76
CA THR A 77 -15.68 -6.62 31.90
C THR A 77 -16.69 -7.74 32.14
N THR A 78 -16.71 -8.27 33.35
CA THR A 78 -17.67 -9.29 33.77
C THR A 78 -18.81 -8.66 34.55
N VAL A 79 -20.04 -8.80 34.06
CA VAL A 79 -21.26 -8.37 34.76
C VAL A 79 -22.14 -9.60 34.99
N GLY A 80 -22.23 -10.07 36.23
CA GLY A 80 -22.86 -11.35 36.57
C GLY A 80 -22.05 -12.53 36.02
N GLU A 81 -22.70 -13.44 35.30
CA GLU A 81 -22.04 -14.59 34.62
C GLU A 81 -21.57 -14.26 33.19
N ARG A 82 -21.84 -13.05 32.69
CA ARG A 82 -21.56 -12.69 31.30
C ARG A 82 -20.26 -11.89 31.21
N VAL A 83 -19.28 -12.43 30.50
CA VAL A 83 -18.05 -11.73 30.12
C VAL A 83 -18.32 -10.93 28.87
N THR A 84 -18.05 -9.64 28.91
CA THR A 84 -18.08 -8.74 27.76
C THR A 84 -16.67 -8.28 27.43
N THR A 85 -16.30 -8.31 26.15
CA THR A 85 -14.98 -7.92 25.66
C THR A 85 -15.13 -6.71 24.74
N GLN A 86 -14.35 -5.66 24.98
CA GLN A 86 -14.40 -4.40 24.24
C GLN A 86 -13.01 -3.85 23.95
N ASN A 87 -12.88 -3.07 22.87
CA ASN A 87 -11.62 -2.46 22.44
C ASN A 87 -11.66 -0.96 22.66
N GLN A 88 -10.71 -0.45 23.44
CA GLN A 88 -10.51 0.97 23.70
C GLN A 88 -9.22 1.46 23.05
N LEU A 89 -9.17 2.72 22.61
CA LEU A 89 -7.97 3.27 21.98
C LEU A 89 -7.07 3.96 23.00
N ARG A 90 -5.79 3.58 23.01
CA ARG A 90 -4.71 4.29 23.71
C ARG A 90 -4.11 5.33 22.76
N THR A 91 -4.49 6.58 22.91
CA THR A 91 -3.95 7.66 22.09
C THR A 91 -2.49 7.95 22.43
N ARG A 92 -1.54 7.41 21.66
CA ARG A 92 -0.12 7.81 21.71
C ARG A 92 0.23 8.67 20.51
N MET A 93 0.02 9.98 20.65
CA MET A 93 0.41 10.91 19.59
C MET A 93 1.94 10.99 19.45
N PRO A 94 2.48 10.95 18.21
CA PRO A 94 3.91 11.15 17.94
C PRO A 94 4.42 12.58 18.21
N ARG A 95 4.43 13.02 19.48
CA ARG A 95 4.76 14.40 19.88
C ARG A 95 6.15 14.85 19.42
N ARG A 96 7.15 13.97 19.54
CA ARG A 96 8.53 14.28 19.12
C ARG A 96 8.62 14.52 17.62
N THR A 97 7.93 13.72 16.81
CA THR A 97 7.90 13.88 15.35
C THR A 97 7.22 15.19 14.96
N LEU A 98 6.05 15.48 15.54
CA LEU A 98 5.31 16.72 15.27
C LEU A 98 6.09 17.97 15.71
N HIS A 99 6.79 17.88 16.85
CA HIS A 99 7.65 18.95 17.32
C HIS A 99 8.82 19.20 16.36
N GLY A 100 9.53 18.14 15.93
CA GLY A 100 10.62 18.26 14.97
C GLY A 100 10.17 18.83 13.62
N LEU A 101 9.00 18.40 13.12
CA LEU A 101 8.40 18.99 11.91
C LEU A 101 8.16 20.49 12.05
N ASN A 102 7.64 20.94 13.19
CA ASN A 102 7.42 22.37 13.45
C ASN A 102 8.74 23.16 13.50
N GLU A 103 9.77 22.62 14.13
CA GLU A 103 11.09 23.26 14.20
C GLU A 103 11.71 23.39 12.80
N THR A 104 11.71 22.30 12.02
CA THR A 104 12.22 22.33 10.65
C THR A 104 11.40 23.27 9.76
N ALA A 105 10.07 23.24 9.86
CA ALA A 105 9.20 24.14 9.10
C ALA A 105 9.50 25.61 9.37
N ARG A 106 9.73 25.98 10.64
CA ARG A 106 10.14 27.34 11.01
C ARG A 106 11.51 27.71 10.45
N ALA A 107 12.47 26.78 10.51
CA ALA A 107 13.81 27.00 9.94
C ALA A 107 13.77 27.20 8.42
N LEU A 108 12.83 26.56 7.73
CA LEU A 108 12.65 26.68 6.28
C LEU A 108 11.72 27.81 5.86
N SER A 109 11.02 28.47 6.80
CA SER A 109 9.99 29.48 6.50
C SER A 109 10.42 30.60 5.56
N ALA A 110 11.70 31.00 5.62
CA ALA A 110 12.28 32.05 4.80
C ALA A 110 12.53 31.63 3.34
N VAL A 111 12.64 30.33 3.06
CA VAL A 111 12.89 29.79 1.70
C VAL A 111 11.66 29.11 1.10
N LEU A 112 10.63 28.86 1.91
CA LEU A 112 9.41 28.13 1.56
C LEU A 112 8.39 29.00 0.81
N ALA A 113 8.80 29.65 -0.28
CA ALA A 113 7.96 30.61 -1.01
C ALA A 113 6.68 29.95 -1.57
N ASP A 114 6.61 29.72 -2.89
CA ASP A 114 5.54 28.93 -3.53
C ASP A 114 5.99 27.50 -3.83
N GLU A 115 7.12 27.10 -3.24
CA GLU A 115 7.80 25.84 -3.49
C GLU A 115 7.48 24.80 -2.42
N VAL A 116 7.59 23.53 -2.80
CA VAL A 116 7.50 22.39 -1.90
C VAL A 116 8.92 21.94 -1.56
N ILE A 117 9.29 22.02 -0.29
CA ILE A 117 10.58 21.52 0.18
C ILE A 117 10.39 20.09 0.70
N THR A 118 11.19 19.16 0.19
CA THR A 118 11.19 17.76 0.62
C THR A 118 12.53 17.42 1.26
N GLU A 119 12.52 16.98 2.51
CA GLU A 119 13.65 16.34 3.18
C GLU A 119 13.57 14.83 2.95
N LEU A 120 14.59 14.26 2.30
CA LEU A 120 14.77 12.81 2.14
C LEU A 120 16.14 12.43 2.71
N ASP A 121 16.15 11.58 3.73
CA ASP A 121 17.36 11.07 4.40
C ASP A 121 18.37 12.16 4.83
N GLY A 122 17.84 13.35 5.18
CA GLY A 122 18.62 14.51 5.64
C GLY A 122 18.99 15.51 4.55
N ASP A 123 18.79 15.17 3.28
CA ASP A 123 18.97 16.06 2.15
C ASP A 123 17.68 16.83 1.84
N LEU A 124 17.80 18.12 1.54
CA LEU A 124 16.67 19.00 1.23
C LEU A 124 16.58 19.26 -0.27
N TYR A 125 15.42 18.96 -0.85
CA TYR A 125 15.10 19.13 -2.26
C TYR A 125 13.98 20.16 -2.43
N VAL A 126 14.04 20.92 -3.51
CA VAL A 126 13.03 21.91 -3.88
C VAL A 126 12.25 21.38 -5.06
N LEU A 127 10.93 21.31 -4.91
CA LEU A 127 10.00 20.97 -5.98
C LEU A 127 9.11 22.19 -6.26
N THR A 128 8.92 22.51 -7.53
CA THR A 128 7.90 23.48 -7.97
C THR A 128 6.55 22.77 -8.01
N LEU A 129 5.51 23.42 -7.50
CA LEU A 129 4.13 22.91 -7.56
C LEU A 129 3.31 23.78 -8.53
N ALA A 130 3.05 23.25 -9.72
CA ALA A 130 2.09 23.85 -10.65
C ALA A 130 0.68 23.38 -10.28
N ARG A 131 -0.29 24.30 -10.23
CA ARG A 131 -1.68 23.98 -9.88
C ARG A 131 -2.61 24.23 -11.06
N THR A 132 -3.43 23.23 -11.38
CA THR A 132 -4.49 23.31 -12.39
C THR A 132 -5.81 23.04 -11.71
N GLY A 133 -6.48 24.10 -11.24
CA GLY A 133 -7.66 23.96 -10.37
C GLY A 133 -7.27 23.36 -9.02
N ASN A 134 -7.85 22.21 -8.68
CA ASN A 134 -7.56 21.48 -7.44
C ASN A 134 -6.50 20.37 -7.64
N GLU A 135 -5.97 20.20 -8.84
CA GLU A 135 -4.92 19.22 -9.15
C GLU A 135 -3.55 19.90 -9.12
N GLY A 136 -2.52 19.14 -8.72
CA GLY A 136 -1.14 19.61 -8.65
C GLY A 136 -0.18 18.74 -9.45
N GLU A 137 0.79 19.37 -10.11
CA GLU A 137 1.94 18.73 -10.75
C GLU A 137 3.21 19.20 -10.04
N LEU A 138 4.12 18.27 -9.75
CA LEU A 138 5.39 18.56 -9.09
C LEU A 138 6.54 18.41 -10.09
N THR A 139 7.52 19.31 -10.01
CA THR A 139 8.75 19.23 -10.82
C THR A 139 9.96 19.51 -9.95
N LEU A 140 11.02 18.71 -10.07
CA LEU A 140 12.26 18.95 -9.34
C LEU A 140 12.96 20.23 -9.81
N ALA A 141 13.31 21.08 -8.86
CA ALA A 141 13.76 22.43 -9.14
C ALA A 141 15.17 22.71 -8.59
N GLY A 142 15.63 21.94 -7.59
CA GLY A 142 16.98 22.10 -7.03
C GLY A 142 17.22 21.38 -5.71
N LYS A 143 18.42 21.52 -5.16
CA LYS A 143 18.80 21.04 -3.81
C LYS A 143 19.11 22.23 -2.92
N LEU A 144 18.71 22.19 -1.65
CA LEU A 144 19.11 23.18 -0.65
C LEU A 144 20.30 22.68 0.15
N ALA A 145 21.33 23.51 0.26
CA ALA A 145 22.47 23.31 1.14
C ALA A 145 22.42 24.33 2.29
N ARG A 146 22.70 23.88 3.51
CA ARG A 146 22.81 24.75 4.68
C ARG A 146 24.19 25.44 4.68
N THR A 147 24.19 26.75 4.90
CA THR A 147 25.35 27.64 5.00
C THR A 147 25.27 28.46 6.29
N GLU A 148 26.32 29.23 6.60
CA GLU A 148 26.35 30.13 7.77
C GLU A 148 25.27 31.22 7.70
N SER A 149 24.90 31.65 6.50
CA SER A 149 23.91 32.71 6.25
C SER A 149 22.48 32.19 6.01
N GLY A 150 22.26 30.87 6.03
CA GLY A 150 20.95 30.26 5.79
C GLY A 150 21.01 29.12 4.78
N TYR A 151 19.98 28.96 3.95
CA TYR A 151 19.94 27.94 2.90
C TYR A 151 20.21 28.55 1.53
N VAL A 152 21.01 27.86 0.72
CA VAL A 152 21.28 28.23 -0.67
C VAL A 152 20.79 27.11 -1.58
N ARG A 153 20.13 27.47 -2.68
CA ARG A 153 19.65 26.53 -3.70
C ARG A 153 20.73 26.32 -4.77
N SER A 154 21.04 25.07 -5.05
CA SER A 154 21.77 24.67 -6.26
C SER A 154 20.79 24.24 -7.34
N GLU A 155 21.10 24.56 -8.60
CA GLU A 155 20.45 23.93 -9.75
C GLU A 155 20.81 22.45 -9.78
N ILE A 156 19.81 21.58 -9.94
CA ILE A 156 20.04 20.17 -10.25
C ILE A 156 19.90 20.08 -11.77
N SER A 157 20.93 19.62 -12.47
CA SER A 157 20.81 19.30 -13.89
C SER A 157 19.98 18.01 -14.03
N ASP A 158 18.82 18.11 -14.68
CA ASP A 158 17.79 17.08 -14.83
C ASP A 158 18.24 15.74 -15.46
N ALA A 159 19.50 15.59 -15.89
CA ALA A 159 19.92 14.45 -16.71
C ALA A 159 20.65 13.32 -15.96
N ASP A 160 21.46 13.61 -14.94
CA ASP A 160 22.51 12.65 -14.51
C ASP A 160 22.56 12.36 -13.00
N THR A 161 21.65 12.90 -12.19
CA THR A 161 21.69 12.61 -10.74
C THR A 161 20.81 11.40 -10.43
N GLU A 162 21.38 10.21 -10.62
CA GLU A 162 20.76 8.95 -10.18
C GLU A 162 20.57 8.97 -8.66
N PHE A 163 19.33 8.89 -8.20
CA PHE A 163 18.99 8.79 -6.78
C PHE A 163 18.26 7.47 -6.51
N GLU A 164 18.94 6.54 -5.84
CA GLU A 164 18.32 5.31 -5.34
C GLU A 164 17.57 5.60 -4.03
N LEU A 165 16.26 5.33 -4.00
CA LEU A 165 15.51 5.29 -2.73
C LEU A 165 15.77 3.96 -2.03
N PRO A 166 15.98 3.95 -0.70
CA PRO A 166 15.95 2.72 0.06
C PRO A 166 14.55 2.07 -0.06
N VAL A 167 14.55 0.78 -0.41
CA VAL A 167 13.35 -0.07 -0.59
C VAL A 167 12.50 -0.16 0.69
N ALA A 168 13.09 0.14 1.85
CA ALA A 168 12.43 0.12 3.14
C ALA A 168 12.86 1.31 4.02
N GLY A 169 11.94 1.79 4.86
CA GLY A 169 12.27 2.76 5.90
C GLY A 169 12.33 4.22 5.43
N VAL A 170 11.69 4.54 4.31
CA VAL A 170 11.63 5.90 3.76
C VAL A 170 11.08 6.87 4.79
N ARG A 171 11.88 7.91 5.08
CA ARG A 171 11.49 9.05 5.91
C ARG A 171 11.50 10.30 5.05
N LEU A 172 10.30 10.76 4.75
CA LEU A 172 10.10 11.99 4.00
C LEU A 172 9.52 13.05 4.93
N ARG A 173 10.03 14.27 4.83
CA ARG A 173 9.36 15.44 5.40
C ARG A 173 9.10 16.43 4.31
N ILE A 174 7.86 16.84 4.19
CA ILE A 174 7.38 17.68 3.10
C ILE A 174 6.86 18.96 3.73
N PHE A 175 7.26 20.10 3.17
CA PHE A 175 6.92 21.40 3.68
C PHE A 175 6.39 22.25 2.53
N LEU A 176 5.16 22.75 2.66
CA LEU A 176 4.51 23.60 1.67
C LEU A 176 3.76 24.75 2.32
N ARG A 177 3.55 25.85 1.60
CA ARG A 177 2.78 26.99 2.08
C ARG A 177 1.30 26.84 1.73
N SER A 178 0.44 27.00 2.73
CA SER A 178 -1.01 27.01 2.51
C SER A 178 -1.41 28.24 1.69
N PRO A 179 -2.04 28.08 0.52
CA PRO A 179 -2.53 29.23 -0.25
C PRO A 179 -3.67 29.96 0.47
N VAL A 180 -4.40 29.26 1.34
CA VAL A 180 -5.59 29.79 2.04
C VAL A 180 -5.20 30.62 3.26
N ARG A 181 -4.25 30.14 4.06
CA ARG A 181 -3.91 30.72 5.37
C ARG A 181 -2.49 31.25 5.46
N GLN A 182 -1.67 31.09 4.43
CA GLN A 182 -0.25 31.49 4.41
C GLN A 182 0.60 30.85 5.52
N ARG A 183 0.10 29.76 6.10
CA ARG A 183 0.79 28.95 7.12
C ARG A 183 1.61 27.85 6.47
N ILE A 184 2.65 27.41 7.15
CA ILE A 184 3.45 26.28 6.69
C ILE A 184 2.71 25.00 7.05
N ILE A 185 2.46 24.18 6.06
CA ILE A 185 1.99 22.80 6.22
C ILE A 185 3.25 21.95 6.24
N ALA A 186 3.50 21.28 7.37
CA ALA A 186 4.61 20.35 7.52
C ALA A 186 4.03 18.94 7.57
N TYR A 187 4.59 18.02 6.80
CA TYR A 187 4.11 16.66 6.71
C TYR A 187 5.26 15.67 6.82
N GLY A 188 5.25 14.87 7.88
CA GLY A 188 6.16 13.73 8.04
C GLY A 188 5.49 12.45 7.56
N PHE A 189 6.13 11.79 6.61
CA PHE A 189 5.77 10.44 6.17
C PHE A 189 6.85 9.46 6.59
N SER A 190 6.45 8.42 7.31
CA SER A 190 7.29 7.25 7.58
C SER A 190 6.53 6.01 7.15
N GLY A 191 7.04 5.33 6.13
CA GLY A 191 6.38 4.16 5.58
C GLY A 191 7.16 3.53 4.43
N TYR A 192 6.43 2.72 3.66
CA TYR A 192 6.93 2.05 2.47
C TYR A 192 6.26 2.71 1.26
N LEU A 193 7.05 3.03 0.25
CA LEU A 193 6.54 3.41 -1.06
C LEU A 193 6.51 2.13 -1.92
N THR A 194 5.44 1.91 -2.67
CA THR A 194 5.24 0.69 -3.46
C THR A 194 6.46 0.36 -4.32
N ARG A 195 6.88 -0.92 -4.27
CA ARG A 195 8.00 -1.52 -5.00
C ARG A 195 8.14 -1.03 -6.43
N LYS A 196 9.10 -0.13 -6.63
CA LYS A 196 10.13 -0.24 -7.66
C LYS A 196 11.20 0.80 -7.34
N PRO A 197 12.48 0.45 -7.20
CA PRO A 197 13.55 1.42 -7.41
C PRO A 197 13.38 1.91 -8.85
N GLY A 198 12.91 3.15 -9.00
CA GLY A 198 12.83 3.80 -10.29
C GLY A 198 14.13 4.55 -10.44
N GLU A 199 14.99 4.11 -11.36
CA GLU A 199 16.26 4.77 -11.66
C GLU A 199 16.10 6.19 -12.24
N MET A 200 14.90 6.80 -12.27
CA MET A 200 14.70 8.24 -12.50
C MET A 200 13.41 8.79 -11.85
N GLU A 201 13.53 10.03 -11.38
CA GLU A 201 12.56 10.92 -10.71
C GLU A 201 11.94 10.47 -9.37
N THR A 202 12.84 10.06 -8.50
CA THR A 202 12.57 9.40 -7.23
C THR A 202 11.92 10.30 -6.17
N VAL A 203 12.37 11.56 -6.03
CA VAL A 203 11.87 12.50 -5.00
C VAL A 203 10.48 13.04 -5.37
N THR A 204 10.29 13.49 -6.61
CA THR A 204 9.01 14.01 -7.11
C THR A 204 7.89 12.99 -6.93
N ARG A 205 8.12 11.76 -7.41
CA ARG A 205 7.15 10.66 -7.32
C ARG A 205 6.87 10.26 -5.88
N ALA A 206 7.89 10.17 -5.03
CA ALA A 206 7.75 9.85 -3.62
C ALA A 206 6.95 10.91 -2.86
N THR A 207 7.23 12.19 -3.13
CA THR A 207 6.49 13.33 -2.57
C THR A 207 5.03 13.33 -3.02
N ALA A 208 4.75 13.09 -4.31
CA ALA A 208 3.38 12.99 -4.84
C ALA A 208 2.58 11.87 -4.15
N LEU A 209 3.15 10.66 -4.06
CA LEU A 209 2.53 9.53 -3.35
C LEU A 209 2.27 9.83 -1.87
N ALA A 210 3.25 10.43 -1.19
CA ALA A 210 3.12 10.81 0.20
C ALA A 210 2.02 11.86 0.41
N ILE A 211 1.94 12.90 -0.43
CA ILE A 211 0.88 13.91 -0.37
C ILE A 211 -0.48 13.24 -0.61
N ASN A 212 -0.64 12.45 -1.68
CA ASN A 212 -1.88 11.76 -1.99
C ASN A 212 -2.37 10.87 -0.83
N SER A 213 -1.46 10.25 -0.07
CA SER A 213 -1.82 9.44 1.10
C SER A 213 -2.47 10.22 2.24
N VAL A 214 -2.18 11.53 2.35
CA VAL A 214 -2.72 12.42 3.39
C VAL A 214 -3.88 13.27 2.90
N LEU A 215 -4.16 13.33 1.58
CA LEU A 215 -5.33 14.04 1.01
C LEU A 215 -6.68 13.49 1.47
N GLY A 216 -6.73 12.26 2.00
CA GLY A 216 -7.92 11.72 2.69
C GLY A 216 -8.28 12.47 3.97
N LEU A 217 -7.38 13.29 4.54
CA LEU A 217 -7.68 14.18 5.66
C LEU A 217 -8.28 15.50 5.15
N ALA A 218 -9.55 15.72 5.46
CA ALA A 218 -10.26 16.94 5.08
C ALA A 218 -9.52 18.23 5.49
N THR A 219 -8.91 18.25 6.69
CA THR A 219 -8.13 19.39 7.18
C THR A 219 -6.90 19.65 6.31
N PHE A 220 -6.17 18.59 5.93
CA PHE A 220 -5.00 18.74 5.06
C PHE A 220 -5.42 19.25 3.69
N ARG A 221 -6.40 18.58 3.05
CA ARG A 221 -6.96 18.95 1.74
C ARG A 221 -7.43 20.40 1.69
N MET A 222 -8.17 20.85 2.71
CA MET A 222 -8.65 22.23 2.79
C MET A 222 -7.50 23.25 2.92
N LEU A 223 -6.43 22.91 3.64
CA LEU A 223 -5.30 23.81 3.84
C LEU A 223 -4.36 23.85 2.64
N SER A 224 -4.13 22.71 1.99
CA SER A 224 -3.27 22.59 0.81
C SER A 224 -3.95 23.12 -0.45
N GLY A 225 -5.28 22.99 -0.54
CA GLY A 225 -6.06 23.29 -1.75
C GLY A 225 -5.88 22.24 -2.85
N LEU A 226 -5.46 21.02 -2.50
CA LEU A 226 -5.16 19.94 -3.45
C LEU A 226 -6.14 18.79 -3.26
N ASP A 227 -6.80 18.34 -4.32
CA ASP A 227 -7.60 17.11 -4.36
C ASP A 227 -6.78 15.91 -4.84
N HIS A 228 -5.79 16.17 -5.70
CA HIS A 228 -4.86 15.16 -6.21
C HIS A 228 -3.52 15.80 -6.59
N VAL A 229 -2.44 15.03 -6.49
CA VAL A 229 -1.14 15.37 -7.09
C VAL A 229 -0.79 14.30 -8.11
N GLU A 230 -0.51 14.70 -9.34
CA GLU A 230 -0.11 13.78 -10.39
C GLU A 230 1.15 13.03 -9.97
N VAL A 231 1.14 11.71 -10.17
CA VAL A 231 2.27 10.85 -9.85
C VAL A 231 3.00 10.57 -11.17
N PRO A 232 4.24 11.06 -11.34
CA PRO A 232 5.03 10.76 -12.54
C PRO A 232 5.07 9.26 -12.81
N ARG A 233 4.94 8.89 -14.09
CA ARG A 233 5.00 7.49 -14.51
C ARG A 233 6.36 6.93 -14.12
N ALA A 234 6.38 5.74 -13.52
CA ALA A 234 7.64 5.07 -13.24
C ALA A 234 8.42 4.88 -14.56
N PRO A 235 9.74 5.15 -14.58
CA PRO A 235 10.56 4.78 -15.72
C PRO A 235 10.38 3.29 -16.02
N ARG A 236 10.30 2.93 -17.30
CA ARG A 236 10.39 1.53 -17.70
C ARG A 236 11.81 1.07 -17.38
N GLY A 237 12.00 0.43 -16.23
CA GLY A 237 13.27 -0.18 -15.88
C GLY A 237 13.69 -1.24 -16.92
N PRO A 238 14.97 -1.64 -16.94
CA PRO A 238 15.37 -2.82 -17.70
C PRO A 238 14.50 -3.99 -17.26
N ALA A 239 14.07 -4.83 -18.21
CA ALA A 239 13.28 -6.02 -17.91
C ALA A 239 13.94 -6.78 -16.76
N ALA A 240 13.18 -7.03 -15.69
CA ALA A 240 13.68 -7.73 -14.51
C ALA A 240 14.45 -8.98 -14.98
N ARG A 241 15.70 -9.12 -14.54
CA ARG A 241 16.48 -10.32 -14.85
C ARG A 241 15.66 -11.52 -14.37
N PRO A 242 15.27 -12.46 -15.25
CA PRO A 242 14.42 -13.57 -14.85
C PRO A 242 15.08 -14.33 -13.70
N ARG A 243 14.36 -14.49 -12.59
CA ARG A 243 14.84 -15.26 -11.44
C ARG A 243 15.21 -16.68 -11.91
N PRO A 244 16.27 -17.29 -11.35
CA PRO A 244 16.54 -18.71 -11.57
C PRO A 244 15.30 -19.55 -11.27
N ALA A 245 15.05 -20.62 -12.02
CA ALA A 245 13.85 -21.46 -11.83
C ALA A 245 13.68 -21.96 -10.39
N ALA A 246 14.80 -22.18 -9.67
CA ALA A 246 14.82 -22.59 -8.27
C ALA A 246 14.28 -21.54 -7.28
N GLU A 247 14.09 -20.29 -7.71
CA GLU A 247 13.60 -19.17 -6.89
C GLU A 247 12.19 -18.71 -7.31
N ARG A 248 11.59 -19.34 -8.32
CA ARG A 248 10.20 -19.09 -8.74
C ARG A 248 9.24 -19.97 -7.95
N VAL A 249 7.99 -19.53 -7.83
CA VAL A 249 6.88 -20.34 -7.32
C VAL A 249 5.90 -20.54 -8.46
N THR A 250 6.13 -21.60 -9.21
CA THR A 250 5.30 -22.07 -10.33
C THR A 250 4.58 -23.35 -9.94
N PHE A 251 3.33 -23.49 -10.35
CA PHE A 251 2.50 -24.66 -10.06
C PHE A 251 1.45 -24.84 -11.15
N THR A 252 0.81 -26.00 -11.16
CA THR A 252 -0.29 -26.28 -12.09
C THR A 252 -1.57 -26.60 -11.34
N VAL A 253 -2.71 -26.20 -11.93
CA VAL A 253 -4.04 -26.47 -11.39
C VAL A 253 -4.87 -27.16 -12.48
N PRO A 254 -5.53 -28.30 -12.20
CA PRO A 254 -6.41 -28.93 -13.19
C PRO A 254 -7.55 -28.00 -13.58
N GLY A 255 -7.78 -27.77 -14.88
CA GLY A 255 -8.77 -26.85 -15.41
C GLY A 255 -9.74 -27.49 -16.40
N LEU A 256 -11.01 -27.09 -16.31
CA LEU A 256 -12.03 -27.32 -17.33
C LEU A 256 -12.57 -25.97 -17.80
N LEU A 257 -12.30 -25.62 -19.04
CA LEU A 257 -12.75 -24.37 -19.66
C LEU A 257 -14.00 -24.60 -20.48
N PHE A 258 -14.92 -23.65 -20.42
CA PHE A 258 -16.17 -23.62 -21.17
C PHE A 258 -16.31 -22.29 -21.89
N THR A 259 -17.00 -22.27 -23.03
CA THR A 259 -17.48 -21.03 -23.63
C THR A 259 -18.50 -20.36 -22.71
N GLU A 260 -18.82 -19.08 -22.96
CA GLU A 260 -19.83 -18.35 -22.19
C GLU A 260 -21.18 -19.12 -22.14
N ASP A 261 -21.58 -19.67 -23.29
CA ASP A 261 -22.80 -20.48 -23.45
C ASP A 261 -22.73 -21.87 -22.80
N GLY A 262 -21.59 -22.26 -22.23
CA GLY A 262 -21.42 -23.53 -21.51
C GLY A 262 -21.00 -24.71 -22.39
N THR A 263 -20.48 -24.46 -23.59
CA THR A 263 -19.87 -25.52 -24.42
C THR A 263 -18.47 -25.83 -23.93
N PRO A 264 -18.05 -27.10 -23.76
CA PRO A 264 -16.67 -27.42 -23.38
C PRO A 264 -15.66 -26.83 -24.38
N ALA A 265 -14.75 -26.00 -23.89
CA ALA A 265 -13.75 -25.29 -24.69
C ALA A 265 -12.35 -25.90 -24.56
N GLY A 266 -11.95 -26.31 -23.35
CA GLY A 266 -10.65 -26.93 -23.13
C GLY A 266 -10.57 -27.70 -21.82
N ARG A 267 -9.65 -28.66 -21.75
CA ARG A 267 -9.37 -29.46 -20.56
C ARG A 267 -7.88 -29.72 -20.44
N GLY A 268 -7.33 -29.55 -19.25
CA GLY A 268 -5.93 -29.89 -18.99
C GLY A 268 -5.40 -29.12 -17.78
N GLU A 269 -4.11 -28.82 -17.79
CA GLU A 269 -3.48 -28.07 -16.71
C GLU A 269 -3.45 -26.57 -17.02
N ILE A 270 -3.71 -25.76 -16.00
CA ILE A 270 -3.50 -24.32 -16.00
C ILE A 270 -2.19 -24.07 -15.26
N ALA A 271 -1.20 -23.51 -15.94
CA ALA A 271 0.05 -23.12 -15.31
C ALA A 271 -0.12 -21.76 -14.64
N ALA A 272 0.35 -21.63 -13.41
CA ALA A 272 0.30 -20.40 -12.64
C ALA A 272 1.66 -20.11 -11.99
N GLU A 273 1.98 -18.83 -11.91
CA GLU A 273 3.16 -18.32 -11.21
C GLU A 273 2.77 -17.21 -10.25
N ILE A 274 3.27 -17.27 -9.01
CA ILE A 274 3.21 -16.13 -8.08
C ILE A 274 4.41 -15.23 -8.37
N ASP A 275 4.13 -13.97 -8.68
CA ASP A 275 5.14 -12.94 -8.83
C ASP A 275 5.75 -12.61 -7.44
N LEU A 276 7.01 -12.98 -7.24
CA LEU A 276 7.72 -12.70 -5.98
C LEU A 276 8.41 -11.33 -6.00
N ASP A 277 8.38 -10.65 -7.13
CA ASP A 277 8.95 -9.33 -7.36
C ASP A 277 7.88 -8.23 -7.28
N HIS A 278 6.60 -8.59 -7.45
CA HIS A 278 5.49 -7.65 -7.43
C HIS A 278 4.30 -8.18 -6.63
N VAL A 279 3.62 -7.27 -5.94
CA VAL A 279 2.27 -7.50 -5.43
C VAL A 279 1.28 -6.83 -6.37
N ASP A 280 0.05 -7.32 -6.39
CA ASP A 280 -1.02 -6.71 -7.17
C ASP A 280 -1.16 -5.23 -6.76
N PRO A 281 -1.00 -4.28 -7.70
CA PRO A 281 -1.00 -2.86 -7.38
C PRO A 281 -2.39 -2.33 -7.00
N VAL A 282 -3.46 -3.05 -7.34
CA VAL A 282 -4.84 -2.72 -7.05
C VAL A 282 -5.25 -3.32 -5.71
N THR A 283 -5.02 -4.62 -5.51
CA THR A 283 -5.51 -5.34 -4.32
C THR A 283 -4.51 -5.38 -3.16
N GLY A 284 -3.22 -5.12 -3.44
CA GLY A 284 -2.12 -5.29 -2.49
C GLY A 284 -1.86 -6.75 -2.09
N GLY A 285 -2.44 -7.70 -2.83
CA GLY A 285 -2.29 -9.14 -2.64
C GLY A 285 -1.17 -9.75 -3.48
N LEU A 286 -1.07 -11.08 -3.48
CA LEU A 286 -0.14 -11.79 -4.37
C LEU A 286 -0.56 -11.57 -5.82
N GLN A 287 0.39 -11.20 -6.67
CA GLN A 287 0.14 -11.13 -8.11
C GLN A 287 0.35 -12.50 -8.75
N LEU A 288 -0.60 -12.93 -9.56
CA LEU A 288 -0.60 -14.21 -10.25
C LEU A 288 -0.52 -14.00 -11.77
N HIS A 289 0.32 -14.79 -12.42
CA HIS A 289 0.36 -14.90 -13.88
C HIS A 289 -0.11 -16.30 -14.26
N VAL A 290 -1.19 -16.39 -15.03
CA VAL A 290 -1.77 -17.67 -15.47
C VAL A 290 -1.53 -17.86 -16.97
N SER A 291 -1.31 -19.10 -17.38
CA SER A 291 -1.07 -19.49 -18.77
C SER A 291 -1.57 -20.92 -19.00
N THR A 292 -1.62 -21.34 -20.26
CA THR A 292 -1.87 -22.73 -20.61
C THR A 292 -0.72 -23.61 -20.10
N GLY A 293 -1.03 -24.61 -19.28
CA GLY A 293 -0.06 -25.60 -18.84
C GLY A 293 0.17 -26.70 -19.88
N ASP A 294 1.13 -27.57 -19.60
CA ASP A 294 1.42 -28.73 -20.43
C ASP A 294 0.19 -29.66 -20.46
N GLY A 295 -0.19 -30.11 -21.67
CA GLY A 295 -1.32 -31.03 -21.84
C GLY A 295 -2.71 -30.38 -21.85
N MET A 296 -2.82 -29.07 -22.06
CA MET A 296 -4.12 -28.42 -22.35
C MET A 296 -4.66 -28.86 -23.72
N GLU A 297 -5.77 -29.58 -23.72
CA GLU A 297 -6.49 -30.04 -24.91
C GLU A 297 -7.66 -29.10 -25.22
N TRP A 298 -7.61 -28.44 -26.38
CA TRP A 298 -8.69 -27.56 -26.86
C TRP A 298 -9.71 -28.32 -27.69
N ASN A 299 -10.99 -27.98 -27.54
CA ASN A 299 -12.04 -28.53 -28.37
C ASN A 299 -11.98 -27.91 -29.78
N PRO A 300 -11.69 -28.69 -30.83
CA PRO A 300 -11.52 -28.18 -32.19
C PRO A 300 -12.79 -27.52 -32.76
N ALA A 301 -13.98 -27.82 -32.22
CA ALA A 301 -15.23 -27.20 -32.67
C ALA A 301 -15.36 -25.71 -32.26
N VAL A 302 -14.61 -25.27 -31.25
CA VAL A 302 -14.67 -23.89 -30.71
C VAL A 302 -13.31 -23.23 -30.56
N ALA A 303 -12.21 -23.94 -30.83
CA ALA A 303 -10.84 -23.46 -30.65
C ALA A 303 -10.52 -22.16 -31.41
N ASP A 304 -11.12 -21.94 -32.58
CA ASP A 304 -10.92 -20.71 -33.35
C ASP A 304 -11.63 -19.48 -32.76
N SER A 305 -12.58 -19.70 -31.84
CA SER A 305 -13.46 -18.66 -31.28
C SER A 305 -13.17 -18.33 -29.82
N VAL A 306 -12.25 -19.06 -29.18
CA VAL A 306 -11.95 -18.96 -27.75
C VAL A 306 -10.47 -18.74 -27.57
N ARG A 307 -10.10 -17.75 -26.73
CA ARG A 307 -8.72 -17.48 -26.36
C ARG A 307 -8.51 -17.75 -24.87
N PHE A 308 -7.34 -18.25 -24.47
CA PHE A 308 -7.06 -18.49 -23.05
C PHE A 308 -7.07 -17.19 -22.25
N GLU A 309 -6.64 -16.12 -22.89
CA GLU A 309 -6.62 -14.75 -22.39
C GLU A 309 -8.01 -14.29 -21.89
N ASP A 310 -9.10 -14.82 -22.47
CA ASP A 310 -10.47 -14.51 -22.06
C ASP A 310 -10.80 -15.02 -20.65
N TYR A 311 -10.01 -15.98 -20.13
CA TYR A 311 -10.18 -16.59 -18.81
C TYR A 311 -9.20 -16.06 -17.76
N GLU A 312 -8.16 -15.33 -18.16
CA GLU A 312 -7.03 -14.96 -17.28
C GLU A 312 -7.49 -14.29 -15.99
N ARG A 313 -8.38 -13.30 -16.10
CA ARG A 313 -8.88 -12.54 -14.95
C ARG A 313 -9.57 -13.45 -13.94
N VAL A 314 -10.56 -14.23 -14.39
CA VAL A 314 -11.38 -15.06 -13.49
C VAL A 314 -10.58 -16.21 -12.89
N LEU A 315 -9.62 -16.75 -13.63
CA LEU A 315 -8.71 -17.80 -13.15
C LEU A 315 -7.75 -17.25 -12.12
N SER A 316 -7.10 -16.11 -12.37
CA SER A 316 -6.21 -15.44 -11.42
C SER A 316 -6.94 -15.06 -10.13
N ASP A 317 -8.13 -14.48 -10.23
CA ASP A 317 -8.95 -14.10 -9.07
C ASP A 317 -9.33 -15.33 -8.23
N THR A 318 -9.76 -16.42 -8.88
CA THR A 318 -10.19 -17.65 -8.20
C THR A 318 -9.00 -18.37 -7.56
N ILE A 319 -7.87 -18.49 -8.26
CA ILE A 319 -6.63 -19.06 -7.71
C ILE A 319 -6.14 -18.22 -6.52
N GLY A 320 -6.20 -16.89 -6.62
CA GLY A 320 -5.90 -15.98 -5.52
C GLY A 320 -6.79 -16.25 -4.31
N ALA A 321 -8.10 -16.38 -4.51
CA ALA A 321 -9.05 -16.72 -3.45
C ALA A 321 -8.77 -18.09 -2.80
N MET A 322 -8.40 -19.10 -3.60
CA MET A 322 -7.99 -20.41 -3.07
C MET A 322 -6.74 -20.33 -2.19
N LEU A 323 -5.72 -19.60 -2.64
CA LEU A 323 -4.50 -19.36 -1.85
C LEU A 323 -4.82 -18.68 -0.52
N HIS A 324 -5.70 -17.67 -0.54
CA HIS A 324 -6.20 -17.03 0.68
C HIS A 324 -6.91 -18.00 1.63
N SER A 325 -7.65 -18.98 1.09
CA SER A 325 -8.34 -20.01 1.88
C SER A 325 -7.38 -21.03 2.49
N VAL A 326 -6.34 -21.45 1.76
CA VAL A 326 -5.38 -22.48 2.20
C VAL A 326 -4.40 -21.93 3.22
N VAL A 327 -3.84 -20.75 2.95
CA VAL A 327 -2.77 -20.14 3.74
C VAL A 327 -3.32 -19.27 4.89
N GLY A 328 -4.55 -18.79 4.73
CA GLY A 328 -5.16 -17.81 5.61
C GLY A 328 -4.85 -16.38 5.16
N ALA A 329 -5.88 -15.55 5.11
CA ALA A 329 -5.79 -14.20 4.58
C ALA A 329 -4.75 -13.30 5.27
N ASP A 330 -4.52 -13.49 6.57
CA ASP A 330 -3.51 -12.73 7.30
C ASP A 330 -2.08 -13.15 6.89
N VAL A 331 -1.84 -14.44 6.66
CA VAL A 331 -0.52 -14.96 6.27
C VAL A 331 -0.21 -14.64 4.81
N VAL A 332 -1.19 -14.72 3.90
CA VAL A 332 -1.02 -14.26 2.51
C VAL A 332 -0.68 -12.78 2.47
N ARG A 333 -1.31 -11.97 3.32
CA ARG A 333 -1.02 -10.54 3.43
C ARG A 333 0.38 -10.31 4.00
N ASP A 334 0.81 -11.07 5.00
CA ASP A 334 2.17 -10.99 5.54
C ASP A 334 3.21 -11.41 4.51
N LEU A 335 2.96 -12.46 3.73
CA LEU A 335 3.80 -12.86 2.60
C LEU A 335 3.81 -11.83 1.47
N ALA A 336 2.67 -11.20 1.19
CA ALA A 336 2.59 -10.08 0.25
C ALA A 336 3.35 -8.86 0.78
N TYR A 337 3.40 -8.63 2.10
CA TYR A 337 4.28 -7.64 2.69
C TYR A 337 5.74 -8.06 2.58
N ASP A 338 6.12 -9.29 2.91
CA ASP A 338 7.50 -9.77 2.81
C ASP A 338 8.00 -9.75 1.36
N ILE A 339 7.13 -10.07 0.40
CA ILE A 339 7.25 -9.75 -1.01
C ILE A 339 7.42 -8.24 -1.06
N MET A 340 6.43 -7.38 -0.94
CA MET A 340 6.56 -5.91 -1.02
C MET A 340 7.85 -5.29 -0.41
N LEU A 341 8.35 -5.80 0.71
CA LEU A 341 9.55 -5.35 1.41
C LEU A 341 10.89 -5.89 0.86
N GLY A 342 10.88 -6.93 0.04
CA GLY A 342 12.12 -7.59 -0.42
C GLY A 342 12.70 -8.58 0.58
N ASP A 343 11.97 -8.83 1.67
CA ASP A 343 12.38 -9.64 2.82
C ASP A 343 11.80 -11.06 2.77
N LEU A 344 11.24 -11.48 1.61
CA LEU A 344 10.72 -12.84 1.44
C LEU A 344 11.86 -13.85 1.51
N GLY A 345 12.09 -14.36 2.72
CA GLY A 345 13.06 -15.41 2.99
C GLY A 345 12.64 -16.77 2.44
N GLN A 346 13.56 -17.73 2.50
CA GLN A 346 13.35 -19.11 2.05
C GLN A 346 12.14 -19.79 2.74
N GLU A 347 11.84 -19.42 3.99
CA GLU A 347 10.67 -19.92 4.71
C GLU A 347 9.35 -19.45 4.05
N GLY A 348 9.28 -18.19 3.61
CA GLY A 348 8.11 -17.64 2.92
C GLY A 348 7.90 -18.29 1.55
N ILE A 349 8.99 -18.49 0.80
CA ILE A 349 8.95 -19.22 -0.48
C ILE A 349 8.48 -20.67 -0.27
N ALA A 350 9.00 -21.36 0.75
CA ALA A 350 8.59 -22.72 1.08
C ALA A 350 7.10 -22.81 1.45
N ARG A 351 6.58 -21.82 2.20
CA ARG A 351 5.15 -21.74 2.52
C ARG A 351 4.29 -21.52 1.28
N LEU A 352 4.69 -20.64 0.37
CA LEU A 352 3.97 -20.43 -0.89
C LEU A 352 3.94 -21.71 -1.73
N ARG A 353 5.07 -22.43 -1.84
CA ARG A 353 5.13 -23.73 -2.53
C ARG A 353 4.23 -24.78 -1.91
N ALA A 354 4.23 -24.88 -0.58
CA ALA A 354 3.37 -25.82 0.13
C ALA A 354 1.89 -25.49 -0.08
N ALA A 355 1.52 -24.21 -0.13
CA ALA A 355 0.16 -23.75 -0.37
C ALA A 355 -0.35 -24.07 -1.78
N THR A 356 0.55 -24.11 -2.76
CA THR A 356 0.22 -24.33 -4.17
C THR A 356 0.25 -25.80 -4.58
N ALA A 357 0.71 -26.71 -3.72
CA ALA A 357 0.98 -28.10 -4.07
C ALA A 357 -0.30 -28.91 -4.41
N ASP A 358 -1.39 -28.68 -3.66
CA ASP A 358 -2.62 -29.47 -3.74
C ASP A 358 -3.86 -28.59 -3.95
N LEU A 359 -3.77 -27.61 -4.84
CA LEU A 359 -4.92 -26.76 -5.15
C LEU A 359 -6.01 -27.57 -5.89
N PRO A 360 -7.29 -27.41 -5.50
CA PRO A 360 -8.39 -28.11 -6.16
C PRO A 360 -8.55 -27.65 -7.61
N GLY A 361 -9.09 -28.53 -8.44
CA GLY A 361 -9.33 -28.21 -9.85
C GLY A 361 -10.37 -27.08 -10.03
N LEU A 362 -10.29 -26.41 -11.17
CA LEU A 362 -11.12 -25.27 -11.55
C LEU A 362 -12.04 -25.61 -12.70
N VAL A 363 -13.23 -25.02 -12.69
CA VAL A 363 -14.14 -24.96 -13.83
C VAL A 363 -14.35 -23.49 -14.15
N ALA A 364 -14.11 -23.07 -15.40
CA ALA A 364 -14.17 -21.66 -15.77
C ALA A 364 -14.91 -21.42 -17.09
N LYS A 365 -15.64 -20.31 -17.11
CA LYS A 365 -16.12 -19.56 -18.27
C LYS A 365 -15.44 -18.19 -18.27
N PRO A 366 -15.40 -17.44 -19.38
CA PRO A 366 -14.79 -16.11 -19.39
C PRO A 366 -15.33 -15.15 -18.30
N SER A 367 -16.61 -15.28 -17.94
CA SER A 367 -17.24 -14.45 -16.91
C SER A 367 -17.14 -14.98 -15.47
N LEU A 368 -16.83 -16.26 -15.25
CA LEU A 368 -16.91 -16.89 -13.94
C LEU A 368 -15.99 -18.11 -13.83
N ALA A 369 -15.34 -18.28 -12.68
CA ALA A 369 -14.65 -19.52 -12.34
C ALA A 369 -15.09 -20.05 -10.97
N GLU A 370 -15.16 -21.37 -10.86
CA GLU A 370 -15.60 -22.10 -9.68
C GLU A 370 -14.59 -23.18 -9.30
N VAL A 371 -14.46 -23.40 -7.99
CA VAL A 371 -13.63 -24.47 -7.44
C VAL A 371 -14.42 -25.77 -7.49
N ARG A 372 -13.85 -26.81 -8.11
CA ARG A 372 -14.44 -28.15 -8.02
C ARG A 372 -14.32 -28.66 -6.59
N SER A 373 -15.47 -28.85 -5.95
CA SER A 373 -15.57 -29.66 -4.74
C SER A 373 -14.95 -31.03 -5.02
N THR A 374 -13.92 -31.39 -4.26
CA THR A 374 -13.43 -32.75 -4.18
C THR A 374 -14.54 -33.62 -3.61
N GLN A 375 -15.27 -34.33 -4.46
CA GLN A 375 -15.97 -35.52 -3.99
C GLN A 375 -14.90 -36.52 -3.53
N PRO A 376 -15.03 -37.13 -2.34
CA PRO A 376 -14.14 -38.20 -1.94
C PRO A 376 -14.22 -39.30 -2.99
N THR A 377 -13.07 -39.71 -3.52
CA THR A 377 -12.95 -40.88 -4.39
C THR A 377 -13.56 -42.07 -3.68
N ALA A 378 -14.74 -42.49 -4.13
CA ALA A 378 -15.30 -43.79 -3.79
C ALA A 378 -14.40 -44.86 -4.42
N GLY A 379 -13.44 -45.38 -3.65
CA GLY A 379 -12.59 -46.48 -4.11
C GLY A 379 -11.17 -46.46 -3.57
N ALA A 380 -11.00 -46.67 -2.26
CA ALA A 380 -9.81 -47.30 -1.74
C ALA A 380 -10.26 -48.37 -0.72
N PRO A 381 -10.01 -49.67 -0.94
CA PRO A 381 -10.31 -50.69 0.05
C PRO A 381 -9.40 -50.49 1.25
N ALA A 382 -9.95 -50.64 2.45
CA ALA A 382 -9.20 -50.62 3.69
C ALA A 382 -8.14 -51.75 3.67
N ALA A 383 -6.89 -51.39 3.95
CA ALA A 383 -5.83 -52.30 4.32
C ALA A 383 -5.48 -52.09 5.80
#